data_AF-A0A8T2WI07-F1
#
_entry.id   AF-A0A8T2WI07-F1
#
_cell.length_a   1.000
_cell.length_b   1.000
_cell.length_c   1.000
_cell.angle_alpha   90.00
_cell.angle_beta   90.00
_cell.angle_gamma   90.00
#
_symmetry.space_group_name_H-M   'P 1'
#
loop_
_entity.id
_entity.type
_entity.pdbx_description
1 polymer ?
#
loop_
_entity_poly.entity_id
_entity_poly.type
_entity_poly.pdbx_seq_one_letter_code
_entity_poly.pdbx_strand_id
1 'polypeptide(L)'
;MGLLLRERIMFLGNNIDDFVADTIISQLLLLDAQDPTKDIRLFVNCPGGSLSASMAIYDVVQLVRADVSTIALGISASTASIILEVERKANALQCPTHG
;
A
#
# COMPACT_ATOMS: atom_id res chain seq x y z
N MET A 1 -9.88 -15.04 -13.44
CA MET A 1 -9.77 -13.60 -13.10
C MET A 1 -10.83 -13.17 -12.08
N GLY A 2 -10.99 -13.89 -10.95
CA GLY A 2 -12.08 -13.65 -9.99
C GLY A 2 -11.76 -14.04 -8.55
N LEU A 3 -10.49 -14.33 -8.24
CA LEU A 3 -10.08 -14.78 -6.90
C LEU A 3 -9.38 -13.69 -6.06
N LEU A 4 -8.86 -12.62 -6.68
CA LEU A 4 -8.03 -11.63 -5.98
C LEU A 4 -8.81 -10.49 -5.31
N LEU A 5 -10.06 -10.24 -5.70
CA LEU A 5 -10.92 -9.24 -5.05
C LEU A 5 -11.53 -9.74 -3.72
N ARG A 6 -11.35 -11.03 -3.38
CA ARG A 6 -11.90 -11.64 -2.16
C ARG A 6 -10.98 -11.56 -0.94
N GLU A 7 -9.71 -11.18 -1.13
CA GLU A 7 -8.70 -11.22 -0.06
C GLU A 7 -8.26 -9.86 0.48
N ARG A 8 -8.86 -8.75 -0.01
CA ARG A 8 -8.44 -7.36 0.34
C ARG A 8 -6.96 -7.12 0.07
N ILE A 9 -6.52 -7.62 -1.09
CA ILE A 9 -5.15 -7.49 -1.54
C ILE A 9 -5.09 -6.41 -2.62
N MET A 10 -4.30 -5.37 -2.39
CA MET A 10 -3.95 -4.36 -3.38
C MET A 10 -2.52 -4.59 -3.87
N PHE A 11 -2.27 -4.34 -5.16
CA PHE A 11 -0.95 -4.51 -5.75
C PHE A 11 -0.51 -3.21 -6.43
N LEU A 12 0.64 -2.70 -6.00
CA LEU A 12 1.30 -1.52 -6.54
C LEU A 12 2.56 -1.99 -7.27
N GLY A 13 2.40 -2.41 -8.53
CA GLY A 13 3.48 -2.94 -9.38
C GLY A 13 4.06 -1.93 -10.38
N ASN A 14 3.62 -0.68 -10.30
CA ASN A 14 3.74 0.33 -11.33
C ASN A 14 4.48 1.54 -10.74
N ASN A 15 4.93 2.46 -11.58
CA ASN A 15 5.46 3.74 -11.10
C ASN A 15 4.38 4.51 -10.32
N ILE A 16 4.75 5.18 -9.23
CA ILE A 16 3.80 5.97 -8.43
C ILE A 16 3.54 7.29 -9.15
N ASP A 17 2.34 7.40 -9.72
CA ASP A 17 1.83 8.59 -10.41
C ASP A 17 0.50 9.01 -9.75
N ASP A 18 0.07 10.26 -9.94
CA ASP A 18 -1.15 10.80 -9.34
C ASP A 18 -2.39 9.96 -9.68
N PHE A 19 -2.48 9.42 -10.90
CA PHE A 19 -3.60 8.55 -11.28
C PHE A 19 -3.63 7.22 -10.51
N VAL A 20 -2.45 6.64 -10.29
CA VAL A 20 -2.31 5.39 -9.52
C VAL A 20 -2.60 5.64 -8.05
N ALA A 21 -2.12 6.76 -7.51
CA ALA A 21 -2.39 7.16 -6.13
C ALA A 21 -3.89 7.37 -5.88
N ASP A 22 -4.59 8.11 -6.74
CA ASP A 22 -6.04 8.32 -6.61
C ASP A 22 -6.83 7.00 -6.62
N THR A 23 -6.40 6.06 -7.47
CA THR A 23 -6.99 4.71 -7.53
C THR A 23 -6.76 3.93 -6.22
N ILE A 24 -5.54 3.96 -5.66
CA ILE A 24 -5.20 3.28 -4.40
C ILE A 24 -6.00 3.90 -3.23
N ILE A 25 -6.05 5.23 -3.17
CA ILE A 25 -6.78 5.98 -2.14
C ILE A 25 -8.26 5.62 -2.17
N SER A 26 -8.87 5.65 -3.36
CA SER A 26 -10.28 5.28 -3.55
C SER A 26 -10.56 3.84 -3.09
N GLN A 27 -9.65 2.90 -3.38
CA GLN A 27 -9.80 1.51 -2.94
C GLN A 27 -9.65 1.36 -1.42
N LEU A 28 -8.74 2.12 -0.79
CA LEU A 28 -8.55 2.10 0.66
C LEU A 28 -9.80 2.60 1.38
N LEU A 29 -10.33 3.74 0.95
CA LEU A 29 -11.58 4.31 1.47
C LEU A 29 -12.76 3.37 1.26
N LEU A 30 -12.85 2.71 0.11
CA LEU A 30 -13.91 1.76 -0.17
C LEU A 30 -13.84 0.53 0.74
N LEU A 31 -12.64 -0.04 0.94
CA LEU A 31 -12.45 -1.21 1.81
C LEU A 31 -12.72 -0.88 3.28
N ASP A 32 -12.35 0.32 3.72
CA ASP A 32 -12.66 0.83 5.05
C ASP A 32 -14.15 1.04 5.27
N ALA A 33 -14.83 1.64 4.29
CA ALA A 33 -16.27 1.85 4.33
C ALA A 33 -17.04 0.52 4.32
N GLN A 34 -16.50 -0.52 3.67
CA GLN A 34 -17.10 -1.85 3.67
C GLN A 34 -16.91 -2.59 4.99
N ASP A 35 -15.70 -2.60 5.55
CA ASP A 35 -15.44 -3.26 6.83
C ASP A 35 -14.12 -2.75 7.42
N PRO A 36 -14.16 -1.83 8.39
CA PRO A 36 -12.96 -1.23 8.98
C PRO A 36 -12.22 -2.19 9.93
N THR A 37 -12.73 -3.41 10.13
CA THR A 37 -12.19 -4.38 11.09
C THR A 37 -11.25 -5.41 10.47
N LYS A 38 -11.26 -5.57 9.14
CA LYS A 38 -10.34 -6.53 8.49
C LYS A 38 -9.15 -5.83 7.88
N ASP A 39 -8.03 -6.52 7.99
CA ASP A 39 -6.74 -6.19 7.42
C ASP A 39 -6.79 -6.01 5.90
N ILE A 40 -6.07 -5.01 5.42
CA ILE A 40 -5.84 -4.71 4.00
C ILE A 40 -4.36 -4.98 3.71
N ARG A 41 -4.09 -5.84 2.72
CA ARG A 41 -2.72 -6.20 2.34
C ARG A 41 -2.31 -5.43 1.09
N LEU A 42 -1.35 -4.53 1.21
CA LEU A 42 -0.80 -3.75 0.11
C LEU A 42 0.57 -4.31 -0.31
N PHE A 43 0.66 -4.88 -1.49
CA PHE A 43 1.92 -5.33 -2.05
C PHE A 43 2.58 -4.22 -2.86
N VAL A 44 3.82 -3.88 -2.53
CA VAL A 44 4.56 -2.80 -3.17
C VAL A 44 5.73 -3.38 -3.95
N ASN A 45 5.71 -3.20 -5.26
CA ASN A 45 6.78 -3.51 -6.20
C ASN A 45 6.96 -2.31 -7.13
N CYS A 46 7.62 -1.26 -6.63
CA CYS A 46 7.76 -0.01 -7.34
C CYS A 46 9.23 0.49 -7.23
N PRO A 47 9.88 0.81 -8.36
CA PRO A 47 11.24 1.36 -8.36
C PRO A 47 11.31 2.83 -7.87
N GLY A 48 10.18 3.47 -7.56
CA GLY A 48 10.06 4.88 -7.17
C GLY A 48 9.04 5.63 -8.01
N GLY A 49 8.77 6.90 -7.68
CA GLY A 49 7.82 7.74 -8.41
C GLY A 49 7.67 9.14 -7.81
N SER A 50 6.50 9.75 -7.99
CA SER A 50 6.18 11.07 -7.46
C SER A 50 6.09 11.08 -5.93
N LEU A 51 6.83 11.99 -5.30
CA LEU A 51 6.82 12.19 -3.85
C LEU A 51 5.44 12.60 -3.35
N SER A 52 4.78 13.51 -4.07
CA SER A 52 3.45 14.02 -3.73
C SER A 52 2.40 12.92 -3.72
N ALA A 53 2.40 12.08 -4.76
CA ALA A 53 1.48 10.95 -4.88
C ALA A 53 1.72 9.90 -3.77
N SER A 54 2.98 9.66 -3.40
CA SER A 54 3.34 8.76 -2.29
C SER A 54 2.88 9.31 -0.93
N MET A 55 3.03 10.62 -0.70
CA MET A 55 2.55 11.30 0.51
C MET A 55 1.01 11.30 0.59
N ALA A 56 0.31 11.47 -0.52
CA ALA A 56 -1.15 11.40 -0.53
C ALA A 56 -1.66 10.01 -0.10
N ILE A 57 -1.01 8.93 -0.59
CA ILE A 57 -1.32 7.57 -0.14
C ILE A 57 -1.00 7.42 1.35
N TYR A 58 0.16 7.90 1.79
CA TYR A 58 0.61 7.86 3.18
C TYR A 58 -0.43 8.48 4.14
N ASP A 59 -0.90 9.70 3.83
CA ASP A 59 -1.89 10.41 4.64
C ASP A 59 -3.21 9.65 4.69
N VAL A 60 -3.65 9.09 3.56
CA VAL A 60 -4.87 8.30 3.51
C VAL A 60 -4.73 7.05 4.35
N VAL A 61 -3.62 6.30 4.25
CA VAL A 61 -3.37 5.10 5.07
C VAL A 61 -3.45 5.41 6.57
N GLN A 62 -2.96 6.57 7.02
CA GLN A 62 -3.12 7.00 8.42
C GLN A 62 -4.56 7.39 8.79
N LEU A 63 -5.32 7.93 7.83
CA LEU A 63 -6.72 8.35 8.00
C LEU A 63 -7.67 7.14 8.13
N VAL A 64 -7.41 6.06 7.38
CA VAL A 64 -8.23 4.84 7.36
C VAL A 64 -8.29 4.21 8.75
N ARG A 65 -9.41 3.54 9.12
CA ARG A 65 -9.53 2.80 10.39
C ARG A 65 -9.00 1.38 10.27
N ALA A 66 -9.19 0.75 9.11
CA ALA A 66 -8.66 -0.57 8.80
C ALA A 66 -7.13 -0.65 8.99
N ASP A 67 -6.66 -1.81 9.44
CA ASP A 67 -5.24 -2.12 9.53
C ASP A 67 -4.68 -2.37 8.12
N VAL A 68 -3.62 -1.68 7.75
CA VAL A 68 -2.97 -1.82 6.44
C VAL A 68 -1.61 -2.45 6.66
N SER A 69 -1.45 -3.68 6.17
CA SER A 69 -0.19 -4.41 6.12
C SER A 69 0.47 -4.17 4.75
N THR A 70 1.72 -3.73 4.73
CA THR A 70 2.46 -3.45 3.50
C THR A 70 3.56 -4.49 3.30
N ILE A 71 3.59 -5.12 2.12
CA ILE A 71 4.55 -6.18 1.80
C ILE A 71 5.35 -5.76 0.58
N ALA A 72 6.64 -5.55 0.77
CA ALA A 72 7.56 -5.29 -0.33
C ALA A 72 7.77 -6.58 -1.14
N LEU A 73 7.62 -6.51 -2.46
CA LEU A 73 7.97 -7.59 -3.37
C LEU A 73 9.03 -7.09 -4.36
N GLY A 74 10.24 -7.63 -4.26
CA GLY A 74 11.31 -7.31 -5.21
C GLY A 74 12.05 -6.01 -4.86
N ILE A 75 11.82 -4.95 -5.63
CA ILE A 75 12.56 -3.68 -5.51
C ILE A 75 11.63 -2.63 -4.92
N SER A 76 11.91 -2.19 -3.69
CA SER A 76 11.31 -1.00 -3.11
C SER A 76 12.42 -0.02 -2.80
N ALA A 77 12.62 0.95 -3.68
CA ALA A 77 13.68 1.94 -3.55
C ALA A 77 13.07 3.35 -3.39
N SER A 78 13.60 4.10 -2.41
CA SER A 78 13.26 5.51 -2.15
C SER A 78 11.84 5.73 -1.58
N THR A 79 10.93 6.36 -2.33
CA THR A 79 9.63 6.83 -1.82
C THR A 79 8.68 5.70 -1.43
N ALA A 80 8.83 4.54 -2.06
CA ALA A 80 8.08 3.33 -1.72
C ALA A 80 8.42 2.84 -0.28
N SER A 81 9.60 3.15 0.24
CA SER A 81 9.97 2.87 1.63
C SER A 81 9.17 3.69 2.64
N ILE A 82 8.75 4.92 2.28
CA ILE A 82 7.90 5.76 3.13
C ILE A 82 6.52 5.11 3.30
N ILE A 83 5.99 4.53 2.22
CA ILE A 83 4.71 3.79 2.26
C ILE A 83 4.87 2.48 3.04
N LEU A 84 6.00 1.80 2.92
CA LEU A 84 6.31 0.59 3.71
C LEU A 84 6.49 0.86 5.20
N GLU A 85 6.89 2.08 5.57
CA GLU A 85 7.03 2.46 6.98
C GLU A 85 5.69 2.88 7.60
N VAL A 86 4.66 3.15 6.78
CA VAL A 86 3.27 3.21 7.25
C VAL A 86 2.72 1.82 7.41
N GLU A 87 3.16 1.17 8.47
CA GLU A 87 2.38 0.08 9.03
C GLU A 87 1.74 0.55 10.33
N ARG A 88 0.41 0.49 10.39
CA ARG A 88 -0.32 0.75 11.64
C ARG A 88 -0.09 -0.37 12.66
N LYS A 89 0.53 -1.47 12.23
CA LYS A 89 0.91 -2.61 13.05
C LYS A 89 2.34 -3.04 12.71
N ALA A 90 3.19 -3.03 13.73
CA ALA A 90 4.61 -3.36 13.67
C ALA A 90 4.91 -4.81 13.25
N ASN A 91 4.68 -5.18 11.99
CA ASN A 91 5.09 -6.46 11.44
C ASN A 91 5.56 -6.30 10.01
N ALA A 92 6.50 -5.36 9.82
CA ALA A 92 7.16 -5.13 8.54
C ALA A 92 7.99 -6.38 8.25
N LEU A 93 7.36 -7.36 7.62
CA LEU A 93 8.00 -8.52 7.01
C LEU A 93 8.68 -8.03 5.74
N GLN A 94 9.71 -7.21 5.92
CA GLN A 94 10.69 -6.93 4.87
C GLN A 94 11.33 -8.26 4.54
N CYS A 95 11.10 -8.76 3.33
CA CYS A 95 11.87 -9.89 2.82
C CYS A 95 13.37 -9.49 2.87
N PRO A 96 14.22 -10.19 3.63
CA PRO A 96 15.61 -9.82 3.81
C PRO A 96 16.39 -10.20 2.55
N THR A 97 16.30 -9.38 1.50
CA THR A 97 17.12 -9.52 0.30
C THR A 97 17.53 -8.15 -0.24
N HIS A 98 18.37 -7.45 0.52
CA HIS A 98 19.60 -6.85 0.00
C HIS A 98 20.45 -6.28 1.15
N GLY A 99 21.72 -6.73 1.22
CA GLY A 99 22.77 -6.07 2.01
C GLY A 99 23.45 -4.95 1.26
#